data_AF-A0A8I1TUC9-F1
#
_entry.id   AF-A0A8I1TUC9-F1
#
_cell.length_a   1.000
_cell.length_b   1.000
_cell.length_c   1.000
_cell.angle_alpha   90.00
_cell.angle_beta   90.00
_cell.angle_gamma   90.00
#
_symmetry.space_group_name_H-M   'P 1'
#
loop_
_entity.id
_entity.type
_entity.pdbx_description
1 polymer ?
#
loop_
_entity_poly.entity_id
_entity_poly.type
_entity_poly.pdbx_seq_one_letter_code
_entity_poly.pdbx_strand_id
1 'polypeptide(L)'
;MTATPSAELDHEQDAIDRGYAEHDRDDMAPTIRYFEELLAVHPGNARLNHEVAGECDTAGREAEARVRYEEPLPVCDRPGRSRRLADRRATGPLSA
;
A
#
# COMPACT_ATOMS: atom_id res chain seq x y z
N MET A 1 0.01 6.02 -20.45
CA MET A 1 -0.42 7.23 -19.73
C MET A 1 0.05 7.06 -18.29
N THR A 2 1.26 7.54 -17.99
CA THR A 2 1.78 7.58 -16.63
C THR A 2 1.13 8.79 -15.96
N ALA A 3 0.30 8.55 -14.93
CA ALA A 3 -0.23 9.62 -14.11
C ALA A 3 0.95 10.43 -13.57
N THR A 4 0.90 11.75 -13.73
CA THR A 4 1.91 12.64 -13.19
C THR A 4 1.79 12.60 -11.66
N PRO A 5 2.81 12.15 -10.90
CA PRO A 5 2.67 11.91 -9.47
C PRO A 5 2.25 13.16 -8.69
N SER A 6 2.57 14.37 -9.15
CA SER A 6 2.29 15.60 -8.39
C SER A 6 0.81 15.91 -8.13
N ALA A 7 -0.13 15.55 -9.02
CA ALA A 7 -1.55 15.88 -8.80
C ALA A 7 -2.30 14.83 -7.96
N GLU A 8 -1.81 13.59 -7.92
CA GLU A 8 -2.30 12.54 -7.01
C GLU A 8 -1.80 12.80 -5.59
N LEU A 9 -0.54 13.29 -5.48
CA LEU A 9 0.09 13.68 -4.22
C LEU A 9 -0.57 14.89 -3.54
N ASP A 10 -1.19 15.82 -4.26
CA ASP A 10 -1.83 17.00 -3.65
C ASP A 10 -3.04 16.58 -2.78
N HIS A 11 -3.88 15.64 -3.26
CA HIS A 11 -5.00 15.14 -2.47
C HIS A 11 -4.55 14.31 -1.26
N GLU A 12 -3.47 13.54 -1.42
CA GLU A 12 -2.88 12.73 -0.35
C GLU A 12 -2.17 13.60 0.70
N GLN A 13 -1.48 14.66 0.29
CA GLN A 13 -0.81 15.58 1.20
C GLN A 13 -1.83 16.35 2.05
N ASP A 14 -2.91 16.85 1.44
CA ASP A 14 -4.02 17.48 2.18
C ASP A 14 -4.65 16.52 3.21
N ALA A 15 -4.78 15.23 2.88
CA ALA A 15 -5.29 14.23 3.81
C ALA A 15 -4.30 13.97 4.96
N ILE A 16 -3.01 13.88 4.66
CA ILE A 16 -1.95 13.72 5.67
C ILE A 16 -1.91 14.91 6.62
N ASP A 17 -1.98 16.13 6.09
CA ASP A 17 -1.97 17.36 6.89
C ASP A 17 -3.18 17.42 7.84
N ARG A 18 -4.34 16.90 7.43
CA ARG A 18 -5.52 16.77 8.31
C ARG A 18 -5.31 15.74 9.42
N GLY A 19 -4.73 14.58 9.09
CA GLY A 19 -4.37 13.57 10.09
C GLY A 19 -3.45 14.15 11.17
N TYR A 20 -2.45 14.93 10.75
CA TYR A 20 -1.54 15.61 11.67
C TYR A 20 -2.16 16.80 12.41
N ALA A 21 -3.20 17.44 11.87
CA ALA A 21 -3.92 18.51 12.58
C ALA A 21 -4.68 18.00 13.81
N GLU A 22 -5.12 16.74 13.79
CA GLU A 22 -5.80 16.06 14.89
C GLU A 22 -4.85 15.18 15.73
N HIS A 23 -3.55 15.23 15.46
CA HIS A 23 -2.55 14.39 16.12
C HIS A 23 -2.37 14.75 17.60
N ASP A 24 -2.91 13.91 18.47
CA ASP A 24 -2.79 14.02 19.92
C ASP A 24 -1.82 12.98 20.49
N ARG A 25 -0.67 13.41 21.00
CA ARG A 25 0.35 12.49 21.54
C ARG A 25 -0.13 11.73 22.77
N ASP A 26 -1.12 12.24 23.48
CA ASP A 26 -1.72 11.58 24.64
C ASP A 26 -2.80 10.56 24.23
N ASP A 27 -3.35 10.67 23.01
CA ASP A 27 -4.29 9.72 22.41
C ASP A 27 -4.09 9.58 20.88
N MET A 28 -3.22 8.65 20.50
CA MET A 28 -2.88 8.38 19.10
C MET A 28 -3.88 7.48 18.37
N ALA A 29 -4.84 6.87 19.07
CA ALA A 29 -5.78 5.95 18.45
C ALA A 29 -6.64 6.56 17.32
N PRO A 30 -7.15 7.82 17.44
CA PRO A 30 -7.89 8.47 16.38
C PRO A 30 -7.04 8.70 15.12
N THR A 31 -5.80 9.15 15.29
CA THR A 31 -4.87 9.44 14.19
C THR A 31 -4.48 8.16 13.45
N ILE A 32 -4.15 7.10 14.19
CA ILE A 32 -3.86 5.78 13.60
C ILE A 32 -5.07 5.29 12.79
N ARG A 33 -6.27 5.35 13.36
CA ARG A 33 -7.49 4.90 12.67
C ARG A 33 -7.75 5.70 11.40
N TYR A 34 -7.53 7.01 11.42
CA TYR A 34 -7.69 7.88 10.26
C TYR A 34 -6.77 7.43 9.11
N PHE A 35 -5.48 7.20 9.39
CA PHE A 35 -4.54 6.74 8.37
C PHE A 35 -4.81 5.31 7.89
N GLU A 36 -5.28 4.42 8.76
CA GLU A 36 -5.71 3.07 8.37
C GLU A 36 -6.92 3.09 7.42
N GLU A 37 -7.92 3.92 7.71
CA GLU A 37 -9.07 4.14 6.84
C GLU A 37 -8.63 4.71 5.48
N LEU A 38 -7.67 5.63 5.47
CA LEU A 38 -7.13 6.22 4.25
C LEU A 38 -6.33 5.19 3.42
N LEU A 39 -5.52 4.35 4.08
CA LEU A 39 -4.79 3.26 3.43
C LEU A 39 -5.73 2.19 2.84
N ALA A 40 -6.89 1.95 3.47
CA ALA A 40 -7.90 1.05 2.93
C ALA A 40 -8.53 1.57 1.62
N VAL A 41 -8.60 2.89 1.45
CA VAL A 41 -9.05 3.53 0.19
C VAL A 41 -7.94 3.51 -0.87
N HIS A 42 -6.68 3.60 -0.45
CA HIS A 42 -5.50 3.61 -1.31
C HIS A 42 -4.57 2.41 -1.03
N PRO A 43 -5.04 1.16 -1.26
CA PRO A 43 -4.25 -0.02 -0.95
C PRO A 43 -2.97 -0.04 -1.79
N GLY A 44 -1.82 -0.14 -1.12
CA GLY A 44 -0.50 -0.14 -1.76
C GLY A 44 0.18 1.22 -1.83
N ASN A 45 -0.41 2.28 -1.26
CA ASN A 45 0.30 3.53 -1.06
C ASN A 45 1.38 3.37 0.04
N ALA A 46 2.64 3.31 -0.39
CA ALA A 46 3.80 3.16 0.50
C ALA A 46 3.92 4.29 1.53
N ARG A 47 3.54 5.52 1.16
CA ARG A 47 3.60 6.68 2.05
C ARG A 47 2.59 6.53 3.18
N LEU A 48 1.34 6.22 2.88
CA LEU A 48 0.31 6.02 3.91
C LEU A 48 0.65 4.86 4.85
N ASN A 49 1.22 3.77 4.33
CA ASN A 49 1.71 2.68 5.18
C ASN A 49 2.80 3.16 6.16
N HIS A 50 3.73 4.00 5.66
CA HIS A 50 4.76 4.61 6.49
C HIS A 50 4.19 5.57 7.55
N GLU A 51 3.18 6.37 7.23
CA GLU A 51 2.51 7.24 8.22
C GLU A 51 1.85 6.39 9.33
N VAL A 52 1.07 5.35 9.00
CA VAL A 52 0.45 4.45 10.00
C VAL A 52 1.52 3.84 10.92
N ALA A 53 2.66 3.44 10.37
CA ALA A 53 3.76 2.89 11.14
C ALA A 53 4.37 3.92 12.11
N GLY A 54 4.57 5.17 11.68
CA GLY A 54 5.09 6.25 12.53
C GLY A 54 4.13 6.63 13.67
N GLU A 55 2.83 6.63 13.40
CA GLU A 55 1.81 6.88 14.42
C GLU A 55 1.75 5.73 15.44
N CYS A 56 1.90 4.47 14.98
CA CYS A 56 2.00 3.32 15.87
C CYS A 56 3.25 3.39 16.76
N ASP A 57 4.38 3.84 16.23
CA ASP A 57 5.62 4.03 16.99
C ASP A 57 5.44 5.10 18.08
N THR A 58 4.81 6.22 17.72
CA THR A 58 4.50 7.33 18.64
C THR A 58 3.54 6.89 19.75
N ALA A 59 2.58 6.00 19.44
CA ALA A 59 1.68 5.39 20.42
C ALA A 59 2.34 4.32 21.33
N GLY A 60 3.64 4.03 21.15
CA GLY A 60 4.35 2.97 21.86
C GLY A 60 4.02 1.55 21.37
N ARG A 61 3.39 1.42 20.20
CA ARG A 61 3.07 0.13 19.53
C ARG A 61 4.18 -0.28 18.57
N GLU A 62 5.44 -0.27 19.05
CA GLU A 62 6.65 -0.57 18.26
C GLU A 62 6.55 -1.88 17.47
N ALA A 63 6.00 -2.95 18.08
CA ALA A 63 5.88 -4.24 17.43
C ALA A 63 4.99 -4.19 16.17
N GLU A 64 3.92 -3.40 16.21
CA GLU A 64 3.03 -3.21 15.07
C GLU A 64 3.59 -2.25 14.02
N ALA A 65 4.29 -1.20 14.46
CA ALA A 65 5.01 -0.30 13.58
C ALA A 65 6.05 -1.08 12.76
N ARG A 66 6.80 -1.95 13.43
CA ARG A 66 7.85 -2.76 12.82
C ARG A 66 7.31 -3.72 11.75
N VAL A 67 6.18 -4.38 12.01
CA VAL A 67 5.54 -5.24 10.99
C VAL A 67 5.17 -4.42 9.75
N ARG A 68 4.65 -3.20 9.93
CA ARG A 68 4.30 -2.32 8.81
C ARG A 68 5.51 -1.80 8.04
N TYR A 69 6.62 -1.46 8.72
CA TYR A 69 7.87 -1.10 8.05
C TYR A 69 8.50 -2.27 7.28
N GLU A 70 8.35 -3.48 7.79
CA GLU A 70 8.88 -4.69 7.18
C GLU A 70 7.92 -5.32 6.14
N GLU A 71 6.68 -4.82 6.02
CA GLU A 71 5.75 -5.32 5.01
C GLU A 71 6.33 -5.11 3.62
N PRO A 72 6.49 -6.17 2.82
CA PRO A 72 6.95 -6.02 1.46
C PRO A 72 5.90 -5.22 0.70
N LEU A 73 6.32 -4.07 0.16
CA LEU A 73 5.49 -3.29 -0.76
C LEU A 73 4.87 -4.26 -1.78
N PRO A 74 3.57 -4.18 -2.05
CA PRO A 74 2.96 -5.04 -3.06
C PRO A 74 3.77 -4.88 -4.32
N VAL A 75 4.31 -5.99 -4.83
CA VAL A 75 4.93 -6.00 -6.15
C VAL A 75 3.85 -5.49 -7.08
N CYS A 76 4.05 -4.31 -7.65
CA CYS A 76 3.23 -3.81 -8.73
C CYS A 76 3.30 -4.86 -9.84
N ASP A 77 2.34 -5.77 -9.84
CA ASP A 77 2.11 -6.68 -10.95
C ASP A 77 1.67 -5.78 -12.08
N ARG A 78 2.59 -5.44 -12.97
CA ARG A 78 2.28 -4.74 -14.20
C ARG A 78 1.51 -5.74 -15.06
N PRO A 79 0.18 -5.63 -15.23
CA PRO A 79 -0.52 -6.59 -16.08
C PRO A 79 -0.08 -6.34 -17.52
N GLY A 80 0.56 -7.35 -18.13
CA GLY A 80 0.81 -7.36 -19.57
C GLY A 80 2.25 -7.17 -20.02
N ARG A 81 3.19 -8.00 -19.54
CA ARG A 81 4.38 -8.32 -20.35
C ARG A 81 4.71 -9.82 -20.32
N SER A 82 3.89 -10.55 -21.08
CA SER A 82 4.27 -11.75 -21.85
C SER A 82 4.97 -12.91 -21.13
N ARG A 83 4.23 -14.00 -20.96
CA ARG A 83 4.72 -15.33 -21.34
C ARG A 83 3.63 -16.13 -22.08
N ARG A 84 3.30 -15.69 -23.30
CA ARG A 84 2.85 -16.62 -24.35
C ARG A 84 4.06 -17.47 -24.77
N LEU A 85 4.39 -18.50 -24.01
CA LEU A 85 5.26 -19.59 -24.44
C LEU A 85 4.88 -20.84 -23.64
N ALA A 86 3.68 -21.37 -23.89
CA ALA A 86 3.34 -22.76 -23.64
C ALA A 86 2.09 -23.11 -24.45
N ASP A 87 2.12 -22.83 -25.75
CA ASP A 87 1.27 -23.54 -26.71
C ASP A 87 2.18 -24.05 -27.82
N ARG A 88 2.68 -25.28 -27.62
CA ARG A 88 3.06 -26.23 -28.67
C ARG A 88 3.48 -27.56 -28.04
N ARG A 89 2.75 -28.60 -28.47
CA ARG A 89 3.00 -30.05 -28.36
C ARG A 89 2.37 -30.77 -27.17
N ALA A 90 1.09 -31.13 -27.35
CA ALA A 90 0.64 -32.50 -27.15
C ALA A 90 -0.70 -32.74 -27.89
N THR A 91 -0.66 -32.69 -29.22
CA THR A 91 -1.68 -33.35 -30.05
C THR A 91 -0.94 -34.32 -30.96
N GLY A 92 -1.02 -35.60 -30.61
CA GLY A 92 -0.58 -36.75 -31.40
C GLY A 92 -1.54 -37.91 -31.09
N PRO A 93 -1.98 -38.68 -32.11
CA PRO A 93 -3.32 -39.25 -32.12
C PRO A 93 -3.45 -40.65 -31.50
N LEU A 94 -4.71 -41.00 -31.22
CA LEU A 94 -5.24 -42.34 -30.93
C LEU A 94 -4.71 -43.42 -31.89
N SER A 95 -4.30 -44.56 -31.34
CA SER A 95 -4.25 -45.91 -31.93
C SER A 95 -4.01 -46.90 -30.77
N ALA A 96 -4.63 -48.06 -30.63
CA ALA A 96 -5.51 -48.85 -31.49
C ALA A 96 -6.53 -49.61 -30.62
#